data_AF-A0A2I7SE44-F1
#
_entry.id   AF-A0A2I7SE44-F1
#
_cell.length_a   1.000
_cell.length_b   1.000
_cell.length_c   1.000
_cell.angle_alpha   90.00
_cell.angle_beta   90.00
_cell.angle_gamma   90.00
#
_symmetry.space_group_name_H-M   'P 1'
#
loop_
_entity.id
_entity.type
_entity.pdbx_description
1 polymer ?
#
loop_
_entity_poly.entity_id
_entity_poly.type
_entity_poly.pdbx_seq_one_letter_code
_entity_poly.pdbx_strand_id
1 'polypeptide(L)'
;MKYFKQICLFLLAITFFSCSSDDESRPSEYEFVKEYSTTVTVGGFVGIAQRNFQIGEVYKGTKQGNGTISIRIAEHSELNDDCPNSWCYQELLDVPQEFLKSVE
;
A
#
# COMPACT_ATOMS: atom_id res chain seq x y z
N MET A 1 -9.59 -50.16 -18.71
CA MET A 1 -9.27 -49.16 -17.65
C MET A 1 -7.81 -48.68 -17.69
N LYS A 2 -7.19 -48.47 -18.86
CA LYS A 2 -5.78 -47.99 -18.97
C LYS A 2 -5.65 -46.48 -19.18
N TYR A 3 -6.66 -45.85 -19.77
CA TYR A 3 -6.61 -44.45 -20.20
C TYR A 3 -7.08 -43.43 -19.14
N PHE A 4 -7.87 -43.87 -18.15
CA PHE A 4 -8.40 -42.99 -17.09
C PHE A 4 -7.27 -42.42 -16.20
N LYS A 5 -6.21 -43.20 -15.99
CA LYS A 5 -5.05 -42.82 -15.15
C LYS A 5 -4.17 -41.74 -15.81
N GLN A 6 -4.14 -41.69 -17.15
CA GLN A 6 -3.37 -40.70 -17.90
C GLN A 6 -4.10 -39.35 -17.99
N ILE A 7 -5.44 -39.37 -18.08
CA ILE A 7 -6.26 -38.16 -18.11
C ILE A 7 -6.16 -37.38 -16.78
N CYS A 8 -6.17 -38.08 -15.65
CA CYS A 8 -5.98 -37.44 -14.34
C CYS A 8 -4.60 -36.78 -14.20
N LEU A 9 -3.56 -37.33 -14.82
CA LEU A 9 -2.21 -36.78 -14.75
C LEU A 9 -2.06 -35.49 -15.55
N PHE A 10 -2.81 -35.36 -16.67
CA PHE A 10 -2.84 -34.16 -17.50
C PHE A 10 -3.62 -33.00 -16.86
N LEU A 11 -4.71 -33.29 -16.13
CA LEU A 11 -5.48 -32.26 -15.43
C LEU A 11 -4.72 -31.60 -14.27
N LEU A 12 -3.77 -32.32 -13.65
CA LEU A 12 -2.97 -31.80 -12.55
C LEU A 12 -1.89 -30.79 -12.99
N ALA A 13 -1.50 -30.81 -14.28
CA ALA A 13 -0.44 -29.94 -14.80
C ALA A 13 -0.92 -28.52 -15.12
N ILE A 14 -2.23 -28.32 -15.32
CA ILE A 14 -2.81 -27.04 -15.75
C ILE A 14 -2.99 -26.07 -14.55
N THR A 15 -2.96 -26.58 -13.32
CA THR A 15 -3.21 -25.78 -12.11
C THR A 15 -2.00 -25.00 -11.59
N PHE A 16 -0.82 -25.14 -12.20
CA PHE A 16 0.42 -24.52 -11.70
C PHE A 16 0.86 -23.24 -12.44
N PHE A 17 0.12 -22.78 -13.46
CA PHE A 17 0.49 -21.58 -14.23
C PHE A 17 -0.22 -20.28 -13.82
N SER A 18 -1.03 -20.27 -12.75
CA SER A 18 -1.44 -19.00 -12.12
C SER A 18 -0.37 -18.51 -11.14
N CYS A 19 0.81 -18.23 -11.68
CA CYS A 19 1.74 -17.32 -11.03
C CYS A 19 1.42 -15.94 -11.60
N SER A 20 0.48 -15.23 -10.94
CA SER A 20 0.35 -13.78 -11.14
C SER A 20 1.73 -13.21 -10.82
N SER A 21 2.37 -12.60 -11.81
CA SER A 21 3.44 -11.68 -11.52
C SER A 21 2.73 -10.46 -10.93
N ASP A 22 2.54 -10.50 -9.62
CA ASP A 22 2.35 -9.27 -8.87
C ASP A 22 3.66 -8.52 -9.06
N ASP A 23 3.64 -7.64 -10.06
CA ASP A 23 4.69 -6.69 -10.33
C ASP A 23 4.70 -5.77 -9.11
N GLU A 24 5.42 -6.19 -8.06
CA GLU A 24 5.61 -5.42 -6.85
C GLU A 24 6.43 -4.19 -7.23
N SER A 25 5.72 -3.20 -7.76
CA SER A 25 6.27 -1.90 -8.10
C SER A 25 6.94 -1.36 -6.85
N ARG A 26 8.28 -1.30 -6.92
CA ARG A 26 9.12 -0.90 -5.79
C ARG A 26 8.62 0.46 -5.29
N PRO A 27 8.42 0.62 -3.97
CA PRO A 27 7.97 1.89 -3.44
C PRO A 27 8.97 2.98 -3.80
N SER A 28 8.47 4.08 -4.38
CA SER A 28 9.24 5.28 -4.71
C SER A 28 8.93 6.36 -3.69
N GLU A 29 9.77 7.39 -3.62
CA GLU A 29 9.51 8.54 -2.75
C GLU A 29 8.63 9.57 -3.46
N TYR A 30 7.72 10.16 -2.70
CA TYR A 30 6.76 11.15 -3.18
C TYR A 30 6.73 12.33 -2.23
N GLU A 31 6.84 13.53 -2.78
CA GLU A 31 6.78 14.80 -2.05
C GLU A 31 5.42 15.46 -2.27
N PHE A 32 4.80 15.96 -1.19
CA PHE A 32 3.62 16.80 -1.26
C PHE A 32 3.93 18.14 -1.94
N VAL A 33 3.26 18.43 -3.06
CA VAL A 33 3.37 19.72 -3.78
C VAL A 33 2.26 20.70 -3.44
N LYS A 34 1.25 20.22 -2.72
CA LYS A 34 0.11 20.99 -2.20
C LYS A 34 -0.21 20.48 -0.81
N GLU A 35 -0.72 21.37 0.05
CA GLU A 35 -1.28 20.96 1.32
C GLU A 35 -2.44 19.98 1.10
N TYR A 36 -2.46 18.91 1.88
CA TYR A 36 -3.51 17.90 1.82
C TYR A 36 -4.02 17.63 3.23
N SER A 37 -5.30 17.87 3.45
CA SER A 37 -5.95 17.64 4.74
C SER A 37 -6.90 16.46 4.61
N THR A 38 -6.66 15.42 5.40
CA THR A 38 -7.53 14.26 5.43
C THR A 38 -7.60 13.69 6.84
N THR A 39 -8.45 12.71 6.99
CA THR A 39 -8.66 12.04 8.25
C THR A 39 -7.95 10.71 8.23
N VAL A 40 -7.15 10.44 9.25
CA VAL A 40 -6.40 9.19 9.39
C VAL A 40 -6.82 8.47 10.67
N THR A 41 -6.78 7.13 10.63
CA THR A 41 -7.06 6.32 11.81
C THR A 41 -5.81 6.20 12.68
N VAL A 42 -5.96 6.49 13.97
CA VAL A 42 -4.93 6.45 15.00
C VAL A 42 -5.40 5.52 16.13
N GLY A 43 -4.49 4.72 16.67
CA GLY A 43 -4.72 3.65 17.64
C GLY A 43 -5.46 2.40 17.11
N GLY A 44 -5.55 2.17 15.79
CA GLY A 44 -6.26 1.03 15.18
C GLY A 44 -7.78 1.04 15.27
N PHE A 45 -8.33 1.47 16.41
CA PHE A 45 -9.76 1.62 16.68
C PHE A 45 -10.08 2.82 17.61
N VAL A 46 -9.06 3.49 18.14
CA VAL A 46 -9.19 4.44 19.26
C VAL A 46 -9.52 5.87 18.80
N GLY A 47 -9.15 6.28 17.59
CA GLY A 47 -9.41 7.63 17.13
C GLY A 47 -9.32 7.86 15.62
N ILE A 48 -10.14 8.82 15.18
CA ILE A 48 -10.15 9.41 13.86
C ILE A 48 -9.54 10.81 14.05
N ALA A 49 -8.38 11.09 13.45
CA ALA A 49 -7.67 12.35 13.61
C ALA A 49 -7.53 13.08 12.28
N GLN A 50 -7.71 14.40 12.28
CA GLN A 50 -7.41 15.23 11.13
C GLN A 50 -5.89 15.39 11.02
N ARG A 51 -5.33 15.07 9.85
CA ARG A 51 -3.92 15.28 9.50
C ARG A 51 -3.82 16.24 8.32
N ASN A 52 -2.98 17.25 8.48
CA ASN A 52 -2.67 18.24 7.45
C ASN A 52 -1.23 18.04 6.97
N PHE A 53 -1.06 17.35 5.84
CA PHE A 53 0.22 17.13 5.18
C PHE A 53 0.69 18.43 4.53
N GLN A 54 1.91 18.85 4.87
CA GLN A 54 2.50 20.10 4.40
C GLN A 54 3.23 19.91 3.07
N ILE A 55 3.36 21.00 2.30
CA ILE A 55 4.20 21.02 1.10
C ILE A 55 5.64 20.70 1.48
N GLY A 56 6.28 19.80 0.74
CA GLY A 56 7.65 19.35 0.99
C GLY A 56 7.78 18.11 1.88
N GLU A 57 6.70 17.63 2.51
CA GLU A 57 6.74 16.35 3.22
C GLU A 57 6.93 15.19 2.22
N VAL A 58 7.84 14.26 2.52
CA VAL A 58 8.21 13.13 1.64
C VAL A 58 7.80 11.81 2.27
N TYR A 59 7.16 10.94 1.48
CA TYR A 59 6.74 9.62 1.91
C TYR A 59 7.05 8.57 0.85
N LYS A 60 7.35 7.34 1.29
CA LYS A 60 7.40 6.20 0.37
C LYS A 60 5.99 5.80 -0.05
N GLY A 61 5.81 5.44 -1.30
CA GLY A 61 4.53 4.98 -1.79
C GLY A 61 4.57 4.26 -3.13
N THR A 62 3.40 3.79 -3.53
CA THR A 62 3.19 3.00 -4.75
C THR A 62 1.99 3.54 -5.52
N LYS A 63 2.10 3.65 -6.85
CA LYS A 63 0.99 4.06 -7.72
C LYS A 63 -0.03 2.92 -7.84
N GLN A 64 -1.31 3.21 -7.62
CA GLN A 64 -2.37 2.21 -7.59
C GLN A 64 -3.14 2.07 -8.92
N GLY A 65 -2.69 2.72 -10.00
CA GLY A 65 -3.31 2.66 -11.34
C GLY A 65 -4.68 3.36 -11.48
N ASN A 66 -5.32 3.73 -10.37
CA ASN A 66 -6.60 4.41 -10.25
C ASN A 66 -6.48 5.96 -10.12
N GLY A 67 -5.28 6.52 -10.35
CA GLY A 67 -5.00 7.95 -10.16
C GLY A 67 -4.64 8.35 -8.72
N THR A 68 -4.48 7.38 -7.81
CA THR A 68 -3.92 7.63 -6.47
C THR A 68 -2.53 7.03 -6.31
N ILE A 69 -1.81 7.56 -5.34
CA ILE A 69 -0.56 7.02 -4.82
C ILE A 69 -0.85 6.59 -3.38
N SER A 70 -0.58 5.33 -3.07
CA SER A 70 -0.67 4.81 -1.72
C SER A 70 0.63 5.08 -0.99
N ILE A 71 0.62 6.03 -0.06
CA ILE A 71 1.79 6.43 0.71
C ILE A 71 1.80 5.75 2.09
N ARG A 72 2.99 5.40 2.59
CA ARG A 72 3.17 4.81 3.91
C ARG A 72 3.39 5.88 4.96
N ILE A 73 2.33 6.25 5.66
CA ILE A 73 2.36 7.34 6.66
C ILE A 73 2.91 6.90 8.02
N ALA A 74 3.01 5.60 8.27
CA ALA A 74 3.58 5.03 9.50
C ALA A 74 5.12 5.12 9.60
N GLU A 75 5.85 5.51 8.55
CA GLU A 75 7.31 5.68 8.67
C GLU A 75 7.73 7.00 9.35
N HIS A 76 6.79 7.90 9.61
CA HIS A 76 7.07 9.33 9.80
C HIS A 76 6.65 9.93 11.15
N SER A 77 6.55 9.18 12.25
CA SER A 77 6.12 9.81 13.50
C SER A 77 6.68 9.19 14.77
N GLU A 78 7.17 10.07 15.65
CA GLU A 78 7.33 9.87 17.10
C GLU A 78 6.07 9.28 17.76
N LEU A 79 4.89 9.46 17.13
CA LEU A 79 3.63 8.81 17.53
C LEU A 79 3.66 7.27 17.42
N ASN A 80 4.54 6.69 16.60
CA ASN A 80 4.71 5.25 16.48
C ASN A 80 5.68 4.65 17.49
N ASP A 81 6.52 5.48 18.12
CA ASP A 81 7.54 5.00 19.06
C ASP A 81 6.91 4.41 20.34
N ASP A 82 5.70 4.86 20.69
CA ASP A 82 4.92 4.36 21.84
C ASP A 82 3.86 3.30 21.46
N CYS A 83 3.94 2.71 20.26
CA CYS A 83 2.95 1.74 19.81
C CYS A 83 3.29 0.29 20.23
N PRO A 84 2.46 -0.38 21.06
CA PRO A 84 2.74 -1.74 21.50
C PRO A 84 2.44 -2.83 20.46
N ASN A 85 1.62 -2.56 19.43
CA ASN A 85 1.10 -3.59 18.49
C ASN A 85 1.03 -3.08 17.04
N SER A 86 1.22 -3.94 16.04
CA SER A 86 1.25 -3.58 14.60
C SER A 86 -0.01 -2.91 14.00
N TRP A 87 -1.08 -2.69 14.78
CA TRP A 87 -2.32 -2.07 14.31
C TRP A 87 -2.57 -0.68 14.88
N CYS A 88 -1.60 -0.06 15.57
CA CYS A 88 -1.86 1.23 16.19
C CYS A 88 -2.12 2.35 15.18
N TYR A 89 -1.80 2.24 13.89
CA TYR A 89 -2.00 3.34 12.96
C TYR A 89 -2.42 2.83 11.60
N GLN A 90 -3.15 3.68 10.88
CA GLN A 90 -3.29 3.51 9.45
C GLN A 90 -1.89 3.52 8.81
N GLU A 91 -1.46 2.38 8.29
CA GLU A 91 -0.12 2.26 7.69
C GLU A 91 -0.02 2.97 6.35
N LEU A 92 -1.09 2.86 5.55
CA LEU A 92 -1.16 3.34 4.17
C LEU A 92 -2.29 4.35 3.99
N LEU A 93 -2.05 5.38 3.20
CA LEU A 93 -3.04 6.38 2.82
C LEU A 93 -3.01 6.56 1.31
N ASP A 94 -4.17 6.43 0.68
CA ASP A 94 -4.31 6.73 -0.74
C ASP A 94 -4.52 8.24 -0.94
N VAL A 95 -3.58 8.86 -1.64
CA VAL A 95 -3.57 10.29 -1.92
C VAL A 95 -3.74 10.51 -3.42
N PRO A 96 -4.61 11.43 -3.86
CA PRO A 96 -4.75 11.74 -5.28
C PRO A 96 -3.42 12.26 -5.85
N GLN A 97 -3.05 11.78 -7.05
CA GLN A 97 -1.74 12.07 -7.64
C GLN A 97 -1.48 13.57 -7.85
N GLU A 98 -2.52 14.40 -7.96
CA GLU A 98 -2.40 15.86 -8.09
C GLU A 98 -1.81 16.60 -6.88
N PHE A 99 -1.68 15.92 -5.72
CA PHE A 99 -1.06 16.46 -4.50
C PHE A 99 0.40 16.03 -4.35
N LEU A 100 0.89 15.09 -5.17
CA LEU A 100 2.20 14.47 -5.00
C LEU A 100 3.03 14.54 -6.29
N LYS A 101 4.34 14.70 -6.14
CA LYS A 101 5.32 14.46 -7.21
C LYS A 101 6.27 13.36 -6.78
N SER A 102 6.72 12.52 -7.72
CA SER A 102 7.82 11.59 -7.45
C SER A 102 9.09 12.39 -7.20
N VAL A 103 9.86 11.99 -6.20
CA VAL A 103 11.23 12.46 -5.98
C VAL A 103 12.17 11.27 -6.09
N GLU A 104 13.29 11.46 -6.77
CA GLU A 104 14.32 10.43 -7.02
C GLU A 104 15.37 10.40 -5.90
#